data_AF-T1AU12-F1
#
_entry.id   AF-T1AU12-F1
#
_cell.length_a   1.000
_cell.length_b   1.000
_cell.length_c   1.000
_cell.angle_alpha   90.00
_cell.angle_beta   90.00
_cell.angle_gamma   90.00
#
_symmetry.space_group_name_H-M   'P 1'
#
loop_
_entity.id
_entity.type
_entity.pdbx_description
1 polymer ?
#
loop_
_entity_poly.entity_id
_entity_poly.type
_entity_poly.pdbx_seq_one_letter_code
_entity_poly.pdbx_strand_id
1 'polypeptide(L)'
;ERRSRSVPLPERTEIGQSEGWLVTRVAVRGEPWGRLVLAPHGEPSAAQVLVAERGASAIAIERLVERDRESLERQVHRGLLAELLDRGAVGSKAVSARSKAIGVPLDGRQLVGVVVRVTGDPQLAPLATQARDQQRAERVARAARVAGLSALVGVLRSG
;
A
#
# COMPACT_ATOMS: atom_id res chain seq x y z
N GLU A 1 -18.33 9.29 -5.40
CA GLU A 1 -17.47 9.00 -4.23
C GLU A 1 -18.10 9.21 -2.84
N ARG A 2 -18.85 10.30 -2.59
CA ARG A 2 -19.41 10.58 -1.24
C ARG A 2 -20.33 9.46 -0.69
N ARG A 3 -21.10 8.78 -1.54
CA ARG A 3 -22.03 7.69 -1.17
C ARG A 3 -21.37 6.40 -0.70
N SER A 4 -20.19 6.04 -1.21
CA SER A 4 -19.51 4.84 -0.72
C SER A 4 -19.12 5.01 0.74
N ARG A 5 -18.65 6.20 1.16
CA ARG A 5 -18.04 6.45 2.48
C ARG A 5 -19.03 6.41 3.66
N SER A 6 -20.33 6.47 3.42
CA SER A 6 -21.37 6.47 4.47
C SER A 6 -21.83 5.08 4.91
N VAL A 7 -21.34 4.02 4.27
CA VAL A 7 -21.74 2.64 4.59
C VAL A 7 -20.88 2.12 5.76
N PRO A 8 -21.48 1.74 6.91
CA PRO A 8 -20.77 1.15 8.04
C PRO A 8 -20.03 -0.13 7.63
N LEU A 9 -18.96 -0.47 8.35
CA LEU A 9 -18.24 -1.71 8.10
C LEU A 9 -18.92 -2.85 8.89
N PRO A 10 -19.58 -3.80 8.22
CA PRO A 10 -20.29 -4.85 8.92
C PRO A 10 -19.33 -5.95 9.41
N GLU A 11 -19.68 -6.66 10.48
CA GLU A 11 -18.90 -7.81 10.96
C GLU A 11 -19.11 -9.06 10.10
N ARG A 12 -20.25 -9.13 9.41
CA ARG A 12 -20.62 -10.17 8.43
C ARG A 12 -21.10 -9.51 7.13
N THR A 13 -21.33 -10.27 6.06
CA THR A 13 -21.99 -9.69 4.88
C THR A 13 -23.38 -9.23 5.27
N GLU A 14 -23.67 -7.95 5.04
CA GLU A 14 -24.95 -7.34 5.42
C GLU A 14 -25.59 -6.65 4.22
N ILE A 15 -26.92 -6.62 4.22
CA ILE A 15 -27.69 -5.80 3.30
C ILE A 15 -27.75 -4.38 3.88
N GLY A 16 -27.16 -3.41 3.18
CA GLY A 16 -27.14 -2.01 3.57
C GLY A 16 -28.53 -1.39 3.58
N GLN A 17 -28.90 -0.78 4.71
CA GLN A 17 -30.27 -0.36 5.03
C GLN A 17 -30.89 0.71 4.12
N SER A 18 -30.10 1.43 3.31
CA SER A 18 -30.61 2.56 2.52
C SER A 18 -30.93 2.24 1.06
N GLU A 19 -30.33 1.20 0.46
CA GLU A 19 -30.46 0.96 -0.99
C GLU A 19 -30.44 -0.54 -1.41
N GLY A 20 -30.53 -1.50 -0.48
CA GLY A 20 -30.52 -2.95 -0.81
C GLY A 20 -29.15 -3.48 -1.28
N TRP A 21 -28.09 -2.74 -1.03
CA TRP A 21 -26.72 -3.12 -1.41
C TRP A 21 -26.20 -4.24 -0.54
N LEU A 22 -25.49 -5.21 -1.14
CA LEU A 22 -24.68 -6.16 -0.39
C LEU A 22 -23.35 -5.52 -0.03
N VAL A 23 -23.03 -5.52 1.26
CA VAL A 23 -21.79 -4.96 1.79
C VAL A 23 -21.04 -6.07 2.50
N THR A 24 -19.86 -6.41 1.99
CA THR A 24 -18.99 -7.40 2.61
C THR A 24 -17.68 -6.75 3.04
N ARG A 25 -17.28 -7.00 4.28
CA ARG A 25 -15.99 -6.56 4.81
C ARG A 25 -14.84 -7.26 4.08
N VAL A 26 -13.87 -6.46 3.61
CA VAL A 26 -12.57 -6.95 3.13
C VAL A 26 -11.61 -6.84 4.30
N ALA A 27 -11.17 -7.98 4.84
CA ALA A 27 -10.28 -8.03 5.98
C ALA A 27 -9.22 -9.11 5.84
N VAL A 28 -8.03 -8.85 6.37
CA VAL A 28 -6.91 -9.80 6.44
C VAL A 28 -6.54 -9.97 7.90
N ARG A 29 -6.58 -11.22 8.40
CA ARG A 29 -6.28 -11.54 9.82
C ARG A 29 -7.09 -10.70 10.83
N GLY A 30 -8.35 -10.40 10.51
CA GLY A 30 -9.24 -9.60 11.35
C GLY A 30 -9.09 -8.08 11.19
N GLU A 31 -8.02 -7.58 10.55
CA GLU A 31 -7.83 -6.16 10.32
C GLU A 31 -8.68 -5.68 9.12
N PRO A 32 -9.51 -4.63 9.27
CA PRO A 32 -10.36 -4.14 8.20
C PRO A 32 -9.56 -3.35 7.15
N TRP A 33 -9.57 -3.79 5.90
CA TRP A 33 -8.88 -3.13 4.78
C TRP A 33 -9.83 -2.34 3.90
N GLY A 34 -11.13 -2.63 3.99
CA GLY A 34 -12.18 -1.91 3.29
C GLY A 34 -13.46 -2.71 3.23
N ARG A 35 -14.30 -2.39 2.25
CA ARG A 35 -15.56 -3.08 1.97
C ARG A 35 -15.73 -3.27 0.47
N LEU A 36 -16.29 -4.40 0.09
CA LEU A 36 -16.84 -4.65 -1.23
C LEU A 36 -18.34 -4.31 -1.18
N VAL A 37 -18.81 -3.54 -2.16
CA VAL A 37 -20.22 -3.16 -2.28
C VAL A 37 -20.73 -3.69 -3.62
N LEU A 38 -21.78 -4.50 -3.59
CA LEU A 38 -22.54 -4.90 -4.77
C LEU A 38 -23.94 -4.28 -4.69
N ALA A 39 -24.41 -3.71 -5.80
CA ALA A 39 -25.73 -3.12 -5.92
C ALA A 39 -26.61 -4.01 -6.83
N PRO A 40 -27.22 -5.07 -6.30
CA PRO A 40 -28.12 -5.92 -7.07
C PRO A 40 -29.41 -5.16 -7.41
N HIS A 41 -30.06 -5.54 -8.51
CA HIS A 41 -31.42 -5.08 -8.81
C HIS A 41 -32.42 -5.97 -8.03
N GLY A 42 -33.03 -5.42 -6.99
CA GLY A 42 -33.97 -6.15 -6.13
C GLY A 42 -33.30 -6.89 -4.97
N GLU A 43 -34.03 -7.82 -4.34
CA GLU A 43 -33.54 -8.57 -3.19
C GLU A 43 -32.38 -9.52 -3.60
N PRO A 44 -31.22 -9.46 -2.92
CA PRO A 44 -30.08 -10.28 -3.27
C PRO A 44 -30.34 -11.77 -3.07
N SER A 45 -30.10 -12.55 -4.12
CA SER A 45 -30.08 -14.02 -4.04
C SER A 45 -28.92 -14.52 -3.17
N ALA A 46 -29.08 -15.72 -2.60
CA ALA A 46 -28.00 -16.40 -1.86
C ALA A 46 -26.70 -16.55 -2.68
N ALA A 47 -26.83 -16.75 -4.00
CA ALA A 47 -25.69 -16.80 -4.90
C ALA A 47 -24.92 -15.47 -4.96
N GLN A 48 -25.62 -14.33 -4.98
CA GLN A 48 -25.00 -13.01 -5.00
C GLN A 48 -24.32 -12.67 -3.67
N VAL A 49 -24.92 -13.08 -2.54
CA VAL A 49 -24.29 -13.00 -1.22
C VAL A 49 -22.97 -13.77 -1.23
N LEU A 50 -23.00 -15.02 -1.70
CA LEU A 50 -21.81 -15.86 -1.77
C LEU A 50 -20.73 -15.27 -2.69
N VAL A 51 -21.11 -14.71 -3.84
CA VAL A 51 -20.17 -14.02 -4.73
C VAL A 51 -19.54 -12.81 -4.05
N ALA A 52 -20.30 -12.03 -3.28
CA ALA A 52 -19.76 -10.91 -2.50
C ALA A 52 -18.71 -11.39 -1.49
N GLU A 53 -19.00 -12.48 -0.78
CA GLU A 53 -18.09 -13.08 0.20
C GLU A 53 -16.80 -13.61 -0.42
N ARG A 54 -16.93 -14.35 -1.53
CA ARG A 54 -15.77 -14.88 -2.26
C ARG A 54 -14.96 -13.76 -2.91
N GLY A 55 -15.62 -12.75 -3.46
CA GLY A 55 -14.98 -11.55 -4.00
C GLY A 55 -14.19 -10.79 -2.93
N ALA A 56 -14.79 -10.54 -1.77
CA ALA A 56 -14.10 -9.88 -0.66
C ALA A 56 -12.89 -10.69 -0.16
N SER A 57 -13.02 -12.02 -0.10
CA SER A 57 -11.91 -12.92 0.27
C SER A 57 -10.78 -12.90 -0.77
N ALA A 58 -11.11 -12.92 -2.06
CA ALA A 58 -10.13 -12.86 -3.14
C ALA A 58 -9.37 -11.52 -3.14
N ILE A 59 -10.08 -10.40 -2.94
CA ILE A 59 -9.48 -9.07 -2.79
C ILE A 59 -8.56 -9.04 -1.57
N ALA A 60 -8.97 -9.62 -0.43
CA ALA A 60 -8.13 -9.68 0.75
C ALA A 60 -6.81 -10.45 0.50
N ILE A 61 -6.87 -11.57 -0.24
CA ILE A 61 -5.69 -12.35 -0.61
C ILE A 61 -4.78 -11.58 -1.58
N GLU A 62 -5.34 -11.01 -2.65
CA GLU A 62 -4.59 -10.20 -3.63
C GLU A 62 -3.85 -9.07 -2.94
N ARG A 63 -4.54 -8.38 -2.02
CA ARG A 63 -3.97 -7.28 -1.25
C ARG A 63 -2.88 -7.73 -0.28
N LEU A 64 -2.99 -8.92 0.31
CA LEU A 64 -1.92 -9.48 1.14
C LEU A 64 -0.66 -9.76 0.32
N VAL A 65 -0.81 -10.38 -0.85
CA VAL A 65 0.31 -10.67 -1.76
C VAL A 65 0.98 -9.39 -2.27
N GLU A 66 0.19 -8.39 -2.65
CA GLU A 66 0.72 -7.10 -3.08
C GLU A 66 1.48 -6.43 -1.94
N ARG A 67 0.90 -6.37 -0.73
CA ARG A 67 1.57 -5.80 0.45
C ARG A 67 2.90 -6.50 0.76
N ASP A 68 2.97 -7.82 0.61
CA ASP A 68 4.18 -8.62 0.87
C ASP A 68 5.25 -8.39 -0.21
N ARG A 69 4.87 -8.29 -1.49
CA ARG A 69 5.77 -7.87 -2.58
C ARG A 69 6.31 -6.47 -2.38
N GLU A 70 5.42 -5.51 -2.12
CA GLU A 70 5.79 -4.14 -1.79
C GLU A 70 6.71 -4.13 -0.55
N SER A 71 6.46 -4.99 0.45
CA SER A 71 7.32 -5.08 1.65
C SER A 71 8.73 -5.52 1.34
N LEU A 72 8.88 -6.46 0.42
CA LEU A 72 10.18 -6.94 -0.03
C LEU A 72 10.92 -5.86 -0.82
N GLU A 73 10.26 -5.22 -1.79
CA GLU A 73 10.81 -4.09 -2.54
C GLU A 73 11.25 -2.96 -1.60
N ARG A 74 10.44 -2.65 -0.58
CA ARG A 74 10.72 -1.64 0.46
C ARG A 74 11.92 -2.01 1.33
N GLN A 75 12.05 -3.26 1.76
CA GLN A 75 13.16 -3.70 2.60
C GLN A 75 14.49 -3.61 1.84
N VAL A 76 14.44 -3.94 0.54
CA VAL A 76 15.58 -3.81 -0.37
C VAL A 76 15.95 -2.34 -0.62
N HIS A 77 14.99 -1.47 -0.92
CA HIS A 77 15.24 -0.04 -1.15
C HIS A 77 15.78 0.67 0.10
N ARG A 78 15.21 0.38 1.28
CA ARG A 78 15.66 0.95 2.55
C ARG A 78 17.07 0.50 2.91
N GLY A 79 17.40 -0.78 2.69
CA GLY A 79 18.74 -1.29 2.92
C GLY A 79 19.78 -0.57 2.08
N LEU A 80 19.50 -0.38 0.79
CA LEU A 80 20.40 0.32 -0.12
C LEU A 80 20.52 1.82 0.21
N LEU A 81 19.42 2.49 0.60
CA LEU A 81 19.46 3.88 1.05
C LEU A 81 20.27 4.06 2.33
N ALA A 82 20.11 3.17 3.31
CA ALA A 82 20.91 3.21 4.54
C ALA A 82 22.40 3.02 4.24
N GLU A 83 22.72 2.11 3.32
CA GLU A 83 24.10 1.88 2.86
C GLU A 83 24.67 3.11 2.13
N LEU A 84 23.90 3.75 1.24
CA LEU A 84 24.33 4.99 0.55
C LEU A 84 24.50 6.19 1.48
N LEU A 85 23.74 6.26 2.57
CA LEU A 85 23.86 7.31 3.58
C LEU A 85 25.07 7.09 4.49
N ASP A 86 25.59 5.87 4.57
CA ASP A 86 26.85 5.58 5.23
C ASP A 86 28.02 6.01 4.33
N ARG A 87 28.85 6.93 4.84
CA ARG A 87 29.86 7.65 4.05
C ARG A 87 30.93 6.74 3.42
N GLY A 88 31.05 5.49 3.89
CA GLY A 88 32.02 4.50 3.41
C GLY A 88 31.59 3.66 2.20
N ALA A 89 30.30 3.67 1.82
CA ALA A 89 29.80 2.74 0.79
C ALA A 89 29.58 3.39 -0.59
N VAL A 90 29.58 4.72 -0.66
CA VAL A 90 29.41 5.48 -1.92
C VAL A 90 30.60 5.20 -2.84
N GLY A 91 30.34 4.53 -3.97
CA GLY A 91 31.38 4.11 -4.94
C GLY A 91 31.85 2.66 -4.79
N SER A 92 31.32 1.89 -3.82
CA SER A 92 31.62 0.46 -3.69
C SER A 92 31.02 -0.35 -4.85
N LYS A 93 31.82 -1.27 -5.41
CA LYS A 93 31.33 -2.25 -6.41
C LYS A 93 30.17 -3.09 -5.88
N ALA A 94 30.10 -3.32 -4.57
CA ALA A 94 29.02 -4.08 -3.94
C ALA A 94 27.67 -3.33 -3.98
N VAL A 95 27.69 -2.03 -3.69
CA VAL A 95 26.51 -1.14 -3.79
C VAL A 95 26.04 -1.05 -5.23
N SER A 96 26.97 -0.86 -6.17
CA SER A 96 26.67 -0.85 -7.61
C SER A 96 26.01 -2.15 -8.08
N ALA A 97 26.60 -3.31 -7.76
CA ALA A 97 26.07 -4.61 -8.14
C ALA A 97 24.66 -4.86 -7.55
N ARG A 98 24.44 -4.54 -6.26
CA ARG A 98 23.12 -4.63 -5.64
C ARG A 98 22.10 -3.69 -6.27
N SER A 99 22.50 -2.45 -6.54
CA SER A 99 21.62 -1.45 -7.17
C SER A 99 21.12 -1.90 -8.55
N LYS A 100 22.00 -2.54 -9.35
CA LYS A 100 21.63 -3.15 -10.63
C LYS A 100 20.69 -4.34 -10.46
N ALA A 101 20.94 -5.20 -9.48
CA ALA A 101 20.11 -6.39 -9.21
C ALA A 101 18.66 -6.02 -8.83
N ILE A 102 18.44 -4.82 -8.30
CA ILE A 102 17.12 -4.34 -7.87
C ILE A 102 16.50 -3.35 -8.88
N GLY A 103 17.10 -3.20 -10.07
CA GLY A 103 16.57 -2.37 -11.15
C GLY A 103 16.83 -0.86 -11.01
N VAL A 104 17.71 -0.45 -10.09
CA VAL A 104 18.05 0.95 -9.84
C VAL A 104 19.55 1.17 -10.06
N PRO A 105 20.05 1.16 -11.31
CA PRO A 105 21.48 1.31 -11.58
C PRO A 105 21.96 2.71 -11.18
N LEU A 106 22.97 2.78 -10.30
CA LEU A 106 23.52 4.05 -9.80
C LEU A 106 24.76 4.53 -10.57
N ASP A 107 25.46 3.64 -11.28
CA ASP A 107 26.73 3.96 -11.95
C ASP A 107 26.57 5.07 -13.00
N GLY A 108 27.43 6.08 -12.93
CA GLY A 108 27.46 7.18 -13.91
C GLY A 108 26.21 8.08 -13.87
N ARG A 109 25.36 7.95 -12.84
CA ARG A 109 24.15 8.79 -12.70
C ARG A 109 24.35 9.84 -11.62
N GLN A 110 23.82 11.04 -11.87
CA GLN A 110 23.65 12.03 -10.81
C GLN A 110 22.46 11.62 -9.94
N LEU A 111 22.69 11.50 -8.63
CA LEU A 111 21.67 11.14 -7.66
C LEU A 111 21.11 12.42 -7.04
N VAL A 112 19.79 12.59 -7.08
CA VAL A 112 19.10 13.73 -6.46
C VAL A 112 18.36 13.23 -5.22
N GLY A 113 18.73 13.76 -4.06
CA GLY A 113 18.02 13.50 -2.80
C GLY A 113 16.74 14.33 -2.74
N VAL A 114 15.58 13.67 -2.59
CA VAL A 114 14.27 14.34 -2.47
C VAL A 114 13.60 13.91 -1.18
N VAL A 115 13.16 14.88 -0.38
CA VAL A 115 12.36 14.64 0.84
C VAL A 115 10.93 15.06 0.59
N VAL A 116 10.01 14.09 0.62
CA VAL A 116 8.58 14.35 0.44
C VAL A 116 7.91 14.41 1.80
N ARG A 117 7.49 15.60 2.22
CA ARG A 117 6.69 15.78 3.44
C ARG A 117 5.22 15.86 3.06
N VAL A 118 4.44 14.89 3.52
CA VAL A 118 2.98 14.92 3.36
C VAL A 118 2.38 15.37 4.69
N THR A 119 1.82 16.57 4.74
CA THR A 119 1.06 17.06 5.89
C THR A 119 -0.15 16.16 6.14
N GLY A 120 -0.40 15.82 7.40
CA GLY A 120 -1.55 15.02 7.81
C GLY A 120 -2.00 15.39 9.22
N ASP A 121 -3.20 14.93 9.58
CA ASP A 121 -3.81 15.19 10.88
C ASP A 121 -2.95 14.58 12.03
N PRO A 122 -2.49 15.38 13.02
CA PRO A 122 -1.52 14.94 14.03
C PRO A 122 -2.02 13.86 15.01
N GLN A 123 -3.33 13.58 15.08
CA GLN A 123 -3.92 12.75 16.14
C GLN A 123 -4.08 11.27 15.78
N LEU A 124 -2.98 10.60 15.43
CA LEU A 124 -3.01 9.15 15.21
C LEU A 124 -2.22 8.35 16.24
N ALA A 125 -2.74 7.17 16.56
CA ALA A 125 -2.00 6.13 17.25
C ALA A 125 -0.72 5.74 16.46
N PRO A 126 0.39 5.37 17.13
CA PRO A 126 1.70 5.13 16.48
C PRO A 126 1.68 4.12 15.32
N LEU A 127 0.92 3.02 15.46
CA LEU A 127 0.76 2.02 14.40
C LEU A 127 0.05 2.58 13.16
N ALA A 128 -0.95 3.45 13.36
CA ALA A 128 -1.65 4.12 12.28
C ALA A 128 -0.75 5.15 11.58
N THR A 129 0.13 5.83 12.32
CA THR A 129 1.14 6.74 11.76
C THR A 129 2.12 5.97 10.86
N GLN A 130 2.63 4.83 11.34
CA GLN A 130 3.52 3.97 10.55
C GLN A 130 2.83 3.47 9.27
N ALA A 131 1.58 3.00 9.35
CA ALA A 131 0.82 2.56 8.19
C ALA A 131 0.58 3.70 7.18
N ARG A 132 0.31 4.93 7.66
CA ARG A 132 0.18 6.11 6.79
C ARG A 132 1.48 6.49 6.11
N ASP A 133 2.60 6.48 6.82
CA ASP A 133 3.91 6.80 6.23
C ASP A 133 4.32 5.76 5.19
N GLN A 134 4.00 4.49 5.44
CA GLN A 134 4.15 3.42 4.45
C GLN A 134 3.29 3.69 3.21
N GLN A 135 2.01 4.01 3.37
CA GLN A 135 1.13 4.33 2.25
C GLN A 135 1.61 5.56 1.44
N ARG A 136 2.24 6.54 2.10
CA ARG A 136 2.83 7.71 1.42
C ARG A 136 4.04 7.31 0.59
N ALA A 137 4.95 6.52 1.16
CA ALA A 137 6.11 5.99 0.42
C ALA A 137 5.65 5.16 -0.80
N GLU A 138 4.59 4.35 -0.66
CA GLU A 138 3.95 3.60 -1.75
C GLU A 138 3.56 4.49 -2.92
N ARG A 139 2.86 5.59 -2.63
CA ARG A 139 2.38 6.53 -3.63
C ARG A 139 3.54 7.21 -4.36
N VAL A 140 4.62 7.54 -3.64
CA VAL A 140 5.84 8.12 -4.22
C VAL A 140 6.55 7.11 -5.12
N ALA A 141 6.74 5.87 -4.66
CA ALA A 141 7.36 4.80 -5.46
C ALA A 141 6.57 4.50 -6.74
N ARG A 142 5.24 4.38 -6.61
CA ARG A 142 4.35 4.19 -7.76
C ARG A 142 4.40 5.37 -8.73
N ALA A 143 4.40 6.61 -8.23
CA ALA A 143 4.51 7.80 -9.08
C ALA A 143 5.84 7.84 -9.83
N ALA A 144 6.95 7.49 -9.18
CA ALA A 144 8.26 7.38 -9.83
C ALA A 144 8.25 6.32 -10.93
N ARG A 145 7.69 5.13 -10.67
CA ARG A 145 7.54 4.06 -11.67
C ARG A 145 6.72 4.50 -12.88
N VAL A 146 5.57 5.15 -12.65
CA VAL A 146 4.71 5.67 -13.73
C VAL A 146 5.42 6.75 -14.55
N ALA A 147 6.27 7.56 -13.92
CA ALA A 147 7.08 8.56 -14.59
C ALA A 147 8.35 8.00 -15.28
N GLY A 148 8.59 6.68 -15.20
CA GLY A 148 9.80 6.06 -15.76
C GLY A 148 11.10 6.42 -15.03
N LEU A 149 11.01 6.90 -13.80
CA LEU A 149 12.17 7.29 -12.98
C LEU A 149 12.71 6.10 -12.20
N SER A 150 14.03 5.86 -12.28
CA SER A 150 14.72 4.95 -11.35
C SER A 150 14.85 5.63 -10.00
N ALA A 151 14.13 5.15 -8.98
CA ALA A 151 14.08 5.78 -7.67
C ALA A 151 14.23 4.77 -6.53
N LEU A 152 14.98 5.15 -5.50
CA LEU A 152 14.95 4.49 -4.20
C LEU A 152 14.03 5.29 -3.28
N VAL A 153 13.06 4.64 -2.66
CA VAL A 153 12.06 5.29 -1.80
C VAL A 153 12.08 4.62 -0.43
N GLY A 154 12.11 5.44 0.62
CA GLY A 154 12.09 4.97 2.00
C GLY A 154 11.46 6.03 2.92
N VAL A 155 10.99 5.58 4.08
CA VAL A 155 10.47 6.47 5.13
C VAL A 155 11.64 6.92 6.01
N LEU A 156 11.81 8.23 6.16
CA LEU A 156 12.71 8.82 7.14
C LEU A 156 12.00 8.80 8.50
N ARG A 157 12.52 8.03 9.45
CA ARG A 157 12.10 8.19 10.85
C ARG A 157 12.78 9.46 11.37
N SER A 158 11.99 10.46 11.74
CA SER A 158 12.48 11.52 12.62
C SER A 158 12.90 10.87 13.92
N GLY A 159 14.19 10.99 14.27
CA GLY A 159 14.67 10.68 15.61
C GLY A 159 14.04 11.58 16.65
#